data_AF-A0A7G8VBE6-F1
#
_entry.id   AF-A0A7G8VBE6-F1
#
_cell.length_a   1.000
_cell.length_b   1.000
_cell.length_c   1.000
_cell.angle_alpha   90.00
_cell.angle_beta   90.00
_cell.angle_gamma   90.00
#
_symmetry.space_group_name_H-M   'P 1'
#
loop_
_entity.id
_entity.type
_entity.pdbx_description
1 polymer ?
#
loop_
_entity_poly.entity_id
_entity_poly.type
_entity_poly.pdbx_seq_one_letter_code
_entity_poly.pdbx_strand_id
1 'polypeptide(L)'
;MPQGSGSEPNCLRCPSTALRQLPGEPPQTIAFLQCPACLRHYAQKVGGPLTYRWGHPISLALYGVLFTTEPLAEAQRIADVLRQDRTPEELALFVEEIELELTHPTQQVRDILDNRSPEAACREFLAAVARDLASPVDATHPPRT
;
A
#
# COMPACT_ATOMS: atom_id res chain seq x y z
N MET A 1 12.96 34.22 7.82
CA MET A 1 11.72 33.98 8.60
C MET A 1 11.28 32.55 8.32
N PRO A 2 10.87 31.76 9.32
CA PRO A 2 11.67 30.95 10.24
C PRO A 2 11.85 29.47 9.79
N GLN A 3 12.58 28.73 10.63
CA GLN A 3 13.17 27.40 10.47
C GLN A 3 12.17 26.24 10.27
N GLY A 4 12.65 25.17 9.64
CA GLY A 4 12.11 23.83 9.74
C GLY A 4 13.24 22.81 9.73
N SER A 5 13.99 22.72 10.83
CA SER A 5 14.84 21.57 11.13
C SER A 5 13.93 20.37 11.46
N GLY A 6 13.16 19.92 10.48
CA GLY A 6 12.44 18.65 10.60
C GLY A 6 13.46 17.55 10.39
N SER A 7 13.76 16.77 11.43
CA SER A 7 14.51 15.53 11.25
C SER A 7 13.85 14.73 10.13
N GLU A 8 14.63 14.31 9.12
CA GLU A 8 14.13 13.45 8.06
C GLU A 8 13.42 12.24 8.70
N PRO A 9 12.20 11.90 8.27
CA PRO A 9 11.47 10.78 8.87
C PRO A 9 12.26 9.49 8.64
N ASN A 10 12.23 8.60 9.63
CA ASN A 10 12.80 7.27 9.49
C ASN A 10 11.83 6.35 8.75
N CYS A 11 12.39 5.32 8.12
CA CYS A 11 11.63 4.27 7.46
C CYS A 11 10.71 3.55 8.45
N LEU A 12 9.45 3.34 8.06
CA LEU A 12 8.45 2.60 8.84
C LEU A 12 8.89 1.16 9.17
N ARG A 13 9.72 0.57 8.30
CA ARG A 13 10.25 -0.81 8.44
C ARG A 13 11.69 -0.88 8.94
N CYS A 14 12.43 0.21 8.84
CA CYS A 14 13.82 0.28 9.28
C CYS A 14 13.95 1.49 10.21
N PRO A 15 13.57 1.37 11.50
CA PRO A 15 13.38 2.52 12.39
C PRO A 15 14.63 3.38 12.61
N SER A 16 15.81 2.83 12.33
CA SER A 16 17.11 3.53 12.44
C SER A 16 17.62 4.10 11.11
N THR A 17 16.85 3.97 10.03
CA THR A 17 17.26 4.41 8.68
C THR A 17 16.46 5.63 8.27
N ALA A 18 17.15 6.77 8.15
CA ALA A 18 16.58 8.00 7.61
C ALA A 18 16.18 7.82 6.13
N LEU A 19 15.02 8.35 5.77
CA LEU A 19 14.52 8.32 4.40
C LEU A 19 15.19 9.39 3.54
N ARG A 20 15.51 9.03 2.30
CA ARG A 20 16.03 9.97 1.30
C ARG A 20 14.90 10.55 0.49
N GLN A 21 14.89 11.87 0.30
CA GLN A 21 13.97 12.51 -0.63
C GLN A 21 14.30 12.11 -2.06
N LEU A 22 13.30 11.65 -2.81
CA LEU A 22 13.44 11.36 -4.23
C LEU A 22 13.36 12.67 -5.04
N PRO A 23 14.13 12.78 -6.15
CA PRO A 23 14.01 13.91 -7.05
C PRO A 23 12.62 13.93 -7.69
N GLY A 24 12.00 15.10 -7.82
CA GLY A 24 10.65 15.22 -8.35
C GLY A 24 10.02 16.60 -8.16
N GLU A 25 8.69 16.63 -8.28
CA GLU A 25 7.87 17.84 -8.09
C GLU A 25 8.25 18.61 -6.81
N PRO A 26 8.19 19.94 -6.85
CA PRO A 26 8.50 20.75 -5.68
C PRO A 26 7.58 20.31 -4.52
N PRO A 27 8.09 20.18 -3.28
CA PRO A 27 7.43 19.54 -2.14
C PRO A 27 6.23 20.33 -1.58
N GLN A 28 5.56 21.13 -2.41
CA GLN A 28 4.52 22.06 -1.98
C GLN A 28 3.26 21.34 -1.48
N THR A 29 3.09 20.04 -1.78
CA THR A 29 1.92 19.25 -1.32
C THR A 29 2.28 17.86 -0.81
N ILE A 30 3.19 17.13 -1.47
CA ILE A 30 3.57 15.75 -1.13
C ILE A 30 5.08 15.56 -1.31
N ALA A 31 5.77 15.03 -0.29
CA ALA A 31 7.14 14.56 -0.39
C ALA A 31 7.19 13.07 -0.75
N PHE A 32 8.05 12.71 -1.71
CA PHE A 32 8.35 11.32 -2.04
C PHE A 32 9.69 10.92 -1.47
N LEU A 33 9.71 9.77 -0.80
CA LEU A 33 10.79 9.33 0.05
C LEU A 33 11.15 7.88 -0.26
N GLN A 34 12.42 7.51 -0.11
CA GLN A 34 12.89 6.14 -0.28
C GLN A 34 13.77 5.73 0.91
N CYS A 35 13.56 4.51 1.40
CA CYS A 35 14.49 3.91 2.37
C CYS A 35 15.71 3.35 1.63
N PRO A 36 16.94 3.78 1.94
CA PRO A 36 18.14 3.22 1.31
C PRO A 36 18.45 1.77 1.76
N ALA A 37 17.87 1.30 2.87
CA ALA A 37 18.13 -0.03 3.40
C ALA A 37 17.19 -1.11 2.81
N CYS A 38 15.89 -0.82 2.74
CA CYS A 38 14.90 -1.78 2.24
C CYS A 38 14.25 -1.37 0.91
N LEU A 39 14.71 -0.26 0.32
CA LEU A 39 14.28 0.29 -0.98
C LEU A 39 12.79 0.66 -1.10
N ARG A 40 12.00 0.52 -0.02
CA ARG A 40 10.59 0.91 0.02
C ARG A 40 10.42 2.40 -0.22
N HIS A 41 9.35 2.71 -0.94
CA HIS A 41 8.95 4.07 -1.29
C HIS A 41 7.78 4.53 -0.42
N TYR A 42 7.87 5.77 0.03
CA TYR A 42 6.87 6.41 0.86
C TYR A 42 6.41 7.73 0.25
N ALA A 43 5.23 8.16 0.65
CA ALA A 43 4.66 9.46 0.38
C ALA A 43 4.29 10.14 1.71
N GLN A 44 4.48 11.45 1.79
CA GLN A 44 4.08 12.23 2.95
C GLN A 44 3.45 13.55 2.50
N LYS A 45 2.16 13.73 2.78
CA LYS A 45 1.47 15.02 2.59
C LYS A 45 1.97 16.01 3.66
N VAL A 46 1.95 17.31 3.35
CA VAL A 46 2.27 18.35 4.35
C VAL A 46 1.33 18.22 5.55
N GLY A 47 1.89 18.01 6.75
CA GLY A 47 1.13 17.79 7.99
C GLY A 47 0.44 16.43 8.10
N GLY A 48 0.61 15.54 7.11
CA GLY A 48 0.05 14.19 7.11
C GLY A 48 1.04 13.12 7.57
N PRO A 49 0.54 11.89 7.79
CA PRO A 49 1.39 10.75 8.13
C PRO A 49 2.28 10.35 6.95
N LEU A 50 3.38 9.67 7.27
CA LEU A 50 4.19 8.95 6.29
C LEU A 50 3.45 7.66 5.92
N THR A 51 3.18 7.45 4.63
CA THR A 51 2.46 6.27 4.14
C THR A 51 3.18 5.62 2.97
N TYR A 52 2.81 4.39 2.61
CA TYR A 52 3.32 3.75 1.40
C TYR A 52 2.98 4.58 0.15
N ARG A 53 3.95 4.74 -0.75
CA ARG A 53 3.77 5.50 -1.99
C ARG A 53 2.73 4.82 -2.91
N TRP A 54 2.13 5.60 -3.81
CA TRP A 54 1.41 5.07 -4.99
C TRP A 54 2.27 4.01 -5.70
N GLY A 55 1.65 2.89 -6.08
CA GLY A 55 2.33 1.75 -6.70
C GLY A 55 2.85 0.69 -5.71
N HIS A 56 2.85 0.95 -4.40
CA HIS A 56 3.10 -0.10 -3.41
C HIS A 56 1.96 -1.14 -3.44
N PRO A 57 2.22 -2.46 -3.24
CA PRO A 57 1.18 -3.49 -3.30
C PRO A 57 -0.07 -3.20 -2.47
N ILE A 58 0.12 -2.77 -1.22
CA ILE A 58 -0.98 -2.37 -0.33
C ILE A 58 -1.76 -1.18 -0.89
N SER A 59 -1.07 -0.14 -1.37
CA SER A 59 -1.72 1.03 -1.98
C SER A 59 -2.54 0.64 -3.20
N LEU A 60 -2.01 -0.25 -4.05
CA LEU A 60 -2.69 -0.74 -5.26
C LEU A 60 -3.93 -1.58 -4.95
N ALA A 61 -3.89 -2.43 -3.92
CA ALA A 61 -5.08 -3.14 -3.47
C ALA A 61 -6.15 -2.17 -2.96
N LEU A 62 -5.76 -1.19 -2.13
CA LEU A 62 -6.68 -0.21 -1.54
C LEU A 62 -7.32 0.74 -2.57
N TYR A 63 -6.66 1.00 -3.70
CA TYR A 63 -7.25 1.77 -4.80
C TYR A 63 -8.57 1.19 -5.28
N GLY A 64 -8.66 -0.14 -5.33
CA GLY A 64 -9.85 -0.85 -5.78
C GLY A 64 -11.09 -0.63 -4.90
N VAL A 65 -10.89 -0.15 -3.68
CA VAL A 65 -11.92 0.02 -2.64
C VAL A 65 -11.91 1.42 -2.02
N LEU A 66 -11.34 2.41 -2.71
CA LEU A 66 -11.23 3.77 -2.18
C LEU A 66 -12.60 4.42 -1.91
N PHE A 67 -13.58 4.16 -2.77
CA PHE A 67 -14.89 4.81 -2.72
C PHE A 67 -16.03 3.90 -2.19
N THR A 68 -15.73 2.66 -1.81
CA THR A 68 -16.72 1.74 -1.25
C THR A 68 -16.78 1.88 0.28
N THR A 69 -17.96 1.61 0.84
CA THR A 69 -18.17 1.46 2.29
C THR A 69 -18.05 0.00 2.75
N GLU A 70 -17.98 -0.94 1.80
CA GLU A 70 -17.93 -2.38 2.05
C GLU A 70 -16.73 -2.99 1.29
N PRO A 71 -15.48 -2.69 1.72
CA PRO A 71 -14.30 -3.10 0.98
C PRO A 71 -14.16 -4.63 0.89
N LEU A 72 -14.58 -5.36 1.94
CA LEU A 72 -14.47 -6.81 1.98
C LEU A 72 -15.27 -7.52 0.87
N ALA A 73 -16.43 -6.99 0.48
CA ALA A 73 -17.25 -7.56 -0.59
C ALA A 73 -16.54 -7.51 -1.96
N GLU A 74 -15.57 -6.60 -2.11
CA GLU A 74 -14.81 -6.39 -3.34
C GLU A 74 -13.52 -7.21 -3.39
N ALA A 75 -13.12 -7.90 -2.32
CA ALA A 75 -11.82 -8.55 -2.19
C ALA A 75 -11.49 -9.49 -3.36
N GLN A 76 -12.38 -10.43 -3.67
CA GLN A 76 -12.19 -11.38 -4.77
C GLN A 76 -12.06 -10.65 -6.12
N ARG A 77 -12.94 -9.67 -6.40
CA ARG A 77 -12.89 -8.90 -7.64
C ARG A 77 -11.56 -8.16 -7.77
N ILE A 78 -11.06 -7.57 -6.69
CA ILE A 78 -9.76 -6.89 -6.69
C ILE A 78 -8.62 -7.88 -6.88
N ALA A 79 -8.65 -9.05 -6.23
CA ALA A 79 -7.67 -10.10 -6.47
C ALA A 79 -7.66 -10.53 -7.95
N ASP A 80 -8.84 -10.73 -8.56
CA ASP A 80 -8.95 -11.09 -9.99
C ASP A 80 -8.37 -10.01 -10.90
N VAL A 81 -8.67 -8.73 -10.65
CA VAL A 81 -8.09 -7.60 -11.39
C VAL A 81 -6.57 -7.55 -11.22
N LEU A 82 -6.06 -7.77 -10.00
CA LEU A 82 -4.61 -7.78 -9.76
C LEU A 82 -3.91 -8.90 -10.54
N ARG A 83 -4.54 -10.07 -10.70
CA ARG A 83 -4.00 -11.21 -11.47
C ARG A 83 -3.95 -10.99 -12.98
N GLN A 84 -4.82 -10.16 -13.56
CA GLN A 84 -4.91 -9.99 -15.02
C GLN A 84 -3.63 -9.45 -15.65
N ASP A 85 -2.93 -8.55 -14.96
CA ASP A 85 -1.80 -7.82 -15.50
C ASP A 85 -0.48 -8.10 -14.76
N ARG A 86 -0.37 -9.23 -14.03
CA ARG A 86 0.80 -9.52 -13.17
C ARG A 86 1.31 -10.94 -13.31
N THR A 87 2.63 -11.09 -13.18
CA THR A 87 3.28 -12.41 -13.13
C THR A 87 3.08 -13.07 -11.75
N PRO A 88 3.24 -14.40 -11.63
CA PRO A 88 3.20 -15.07 -10.34
C PRO A 88 4.17 -14.49 -9.31
N GLU A 89 5.35 -14.06 -9.73
CA GLU A 89 6.35 -13.44 -8.85
C GLU A 89 5.88 -12.08 -8.34
N GLU A 90 5.25 -11.27 -9.19
CA GLU A 90 4.66 -9.99 -8.77
C GLU A 90 3.50 -10.20 -7.80
N LEU A 91 2.67 -11.22 -8.03
CA LEU A 91 1.57 -11.56 -7.11
C LEU A 91 2.09 -12.08 -5.76
N ALA A 92 3.18 -12.86 -5.76
CA ALA A 92 3.84 -13.29 -4.53
C ALA A 92 4.36 -12.10 -3.72
N LEU A 93 4.93 -11.07 -4.37
CA LEU A 93 5.33 -9.83 -3.71
C LEU A 93 4.14 -9.08 -3.10
N PHE A 94 2.97 -9.12 -3.74
CA PHE A 94 1.76 -8.53 -3.16
C PHE A 94 1.34 -9.23 -1.88
N VAL A 95 1.29 -10.57 -1.91
CA VAL A 95 0.96 -11.39 -0.74
C VAL A 95 1.96 -11.10 0.38
N GLU A 96 3.26 -11.16 0.09
CA GLU A 96 4.32 -10.92 1.07
C GLU A 96 4.21 -9.54 1.75
N GLU A 97 4.08 -8.46 0.97
CA GLU A 97 3.99 -7.10 1.55
C GLU A 97 2.70 -6.92 2.38
N ILE A 98 1.58 -7.49 1.92
CA ILE A 98 0.32 -7.42 2.68
C ILE A 98 0.44 -8.20 3.99
N GLU A 99 0.88 -9.44 3.94
CA GLU A 99 1.04 -10.28 5.13
C GLU A 99 2.02 -9.67 6.14
N LEU A 100 3.11 -9.06 5.65
CA LEU A 100 4.08 -8.36 6.48
C LEU A 100 3.46 -7.15 7.20
N GLU A 101 2.58 -6.38 6.55
CA GLU A 101 1.86 -5.26 7.17
C GLU A 101 0.76 -5.70 8.13
N LEU A 102 0.11 -6.83 7.86
CA LEU A 102 -0.89 -7.38 8.77
C LEU A 102 -0.24 -7.96 10.04
N THR A 103 0.89 -8.64 9.90
CA THR A 103 1.61 -9.28 11.02
C THR A 103 2.38 -8.27 11.87
N HIS A 104 2.99 -7.27 11.21
CA HIS A 104 3.76 -6.22 11.85
C HIS A 104 3.28 -4.87 11.36
N PRO A 105 2.16 -4.34 11.88
CA PRO A 105 1.61 -3.05 11.47
C PRO A 105 2.60 -1.91 11.70
N THR A 106 2.74 -1.06 10.69
CA THR A 106 3.63 0.11 10.71
C THR A 106 2.89 1.42 10.44
N GLN A 107 1.72 1.36 9.84
CA GLN A 107 0.86 2.51 9.59
C GLN A 107 -0.62 2.13 9.64
N GLN A 108 -1.47 3.14 9.73
CA GLN A 108 -2.91 2.99 9.48
C GLN A 108 -3.12 2.87 7.98
N VAL A 109 -3.59 1.73 7.51
CA VAL A 109 -3.70 1.47 6.06
C VAL A 109 -4.79 2.33 5.41
N ARG A 110 -5.81 2.74 6.18
CA ARG A 110 -6.82 3.71 5.72
C ARG A 110 -6.22 5.06 5.33
N ASP A 111 -5.10 5.46 5.92
CA ASP A 111 -4.50 6.78 5.68
C ASP A 111 -3.72 6.85 4.36
N ILE A 112 -3.39 5.70 3.74
CA ILE A 112 -2.62 5.63 2.48
C ILE A 112 -3.34 6.39 1.35
N LEU A 113 -4.68 6.32 1.31
CA LEU A 113 -5.51 6.97 0.30
C LEU A 113 -6.66 7.78 0.90
N ASP A 114 -6.62 8.10 2.20
CA ASP A 114 -7.75 8.67 2.94
C ASP A 114 -9.05 7.84 2.75
N ASN A 115 -8.92 6.50 2.86
CA ASN A 115 -10.03 5.57 2.68
C ASN A 115 -11.12 5.83 3.74
N ARG A 116 -12.38 5.87 3.28
CA ARG A 116 -13.54 6.14 4.14
C ARG A 116 -13.93 4.96 5.02
N SER A 117 -13.48 3.76 4.67
CA SER A 117 -13.74 2.55 5.44
C SER A 117 -13.01 2.59 6.80
N PRO A 118 -13.57 1.95 7.84
CA PRO A 118 -12.85 1.75 9.09
C PRO A 118 -11.52 1.01 8.88
N GLU A 119 -10.51 1.33 9.70
CA GLU A 119 -9.18 0.70 9.61
C GLU A 119 -9.25 -0.83 9.67
N ALA A 120 -10.09 -1.38 10.56
CA ALA A 120 -10.30 -2.82 10.66
C ALA A 120 -10.85 -3.42 9.36
N ALA A 121 -11.82 -2.76 8.71
CA ALA A 121 -12.39 -3.20 7.45
C ALA A 121 -11.37 -3.16 6.30
N CYS A 122 -10.49 -2.15 6.28
CA CYS A 122 -9.37 -2.11 5.32
C CYS A 122 -8.41 -3.28 5.52
N ARG A 123 -8.09 -3.64 6.77
CA ARG A 123 -7.20 -4.78 7.07
C ARG A 123 -7.84 -6.13 6.76
N GLU A 124 -9.11 -6.31 7.06
CA GLU A 124 -9.88 -7.50 6.68
C GLU A 124 -9.93 -7.69 5.16
N PHE A 125 -10.16 -6.59 4.43
CA PHE A 125 -10.09 -6.58 2.97
C PHE A 125 -8.70 -6.99 2.46
N LEU A 126 -7.63 -6.40 2.98
CA LEU A 126 -6.26 -6.75 2.58
C LEU A 126 -5.95 -8.23 2.85
N ALA A 127 -6.38 -8.75 4.01
CA ALA A 127 -6.21 -10.17 4.34
C ALA A 127 -6.95 -11.09 3.36
N ALA A 128 -8.17 -10.72 2.97
CA ALA A 128 -8.94 -11.45 1.98
C ALA A 128 -8.26 -11.42 0.60
N VAL A 129 -7.79 -10.25 0.15
CA VAL A 129 -7.04 -10.12 -1.11
C VAL A 129 -5.78 -10.99 -1.10
N ALA A 130 -4.98 -10.97 -0.04
CA ALA A 130 -3.76 -11.79 0.06
C ALA A 130 -4.08 -13.29 -0.01
N ARG A 131 -5.11 -13.76 0.70
CA ARG A 131 -5.56 -15.15 0.65
C ARG A 131 -6.02 -15.55 -0.75
N ASP A 132 -6.77 -14.69 -1.42
CA ASP A 132 -7.28 -14.98 -2.76
C ASP A 132 -6.10 -15.01 -3.74
N LEU A 133 -5.16 -14.07 -3.66
CA LEU A 133 -3.94 -14.05 -4.50
C LEU A 133 -3.04 -15.27 -4.27
N ALA A 134 -2.93 -15.77 -3.03
CA ALA A 134 -2.14 -16.95 -2.69
C ALA A 134 -2.81 -18.27 -3.15
N SER A 135 -4.11 -18.23 -3.42
CA SER A 135 -4.84 -19.40 -3.91
C SER A 135 -4.50 -19.65 -5.38
N PRO A 136 -4.16 -20.90 -5.78
CA PRO A 136 -3.99 -21.22 -7.19
C PRO A 136 -5.29 -20.91 -7.92
N VAL A 137 -5.17 -20.30 -9.11
CA VAL A 137 -6.32 -20.01 -9.96
C VAL A 137 -6.98 -21.34 -10.32
N ASP A 138 -8.11 -21.64 -9.69
CA ASP A 138 -8.97 -22.72 -10.17
C ASP A 138 -9.43 -22.31 -11.58
N ALA A 139 -9.15 -23.17 -12.56
CA ALA A 139 -9.38 -22.93 -13.98
C ALA A 139 -10.88 -22.93 -14.37
N THR A 140 -11.77 -22.46 -13.49
CA THR A 140 -13.24 -22.58 -13.62
C THR A 140 -13.95 -21.29 -14.04
N HIS A 141 -13.23 -20.22 -14.39
CA HIS A 141 -13.86 -19.06 -15.05
C HIS A 141 -13.07 -18.62 -16.30
N PRO A 142 -13.57 -18.91 -17.52
CA PRO A 142 -13.03 -18.27 -18.70
C PRO A 142 -13.29 -16.75 -18.65
N PRO A 143 -12.44 -15.93 -19.30
CA PRO A 143 -12.67 -14.50 -19.39
C PRO A 143 -14.02 -14.26 -20.07
N ARG A 144 -14.85 -13.41 -19.45
CA ARG A 144 -16.03 -12.87 -20.12
C ARG A 144 -15.54 -11.90 -21.18
N THR A 145 -15.70 -12.31 -22.45
CA THR A 145 -15.55 -11.51 -23.66
C THR A 145 -16.48 -10.31 -23.68
#